data_AF-A0A2V7HF43-F1
#
_entry.id   AF-A0A2V7HF43-F1
#
_cell.length_a   1.000
_cell.length_b   1.000
_cell.length_c   1.000
_cell.angle_alpha   90.00
_cell.angle_beta   90.00
_cell.angle_gamma   90.00
#
_symmetry.space_group_name_H-M   'P 1'
#
loop_
_entity.id
_entity.type
_entity.pdbx_description
1 polymer ?
#
loop_
_entity_poly.entity_id
_entity_poly.type
_entity_poly.pdbx_seq_one_letter_code
_entity_poly.pdbx_strand_id
1 'polypeptide(L)'
;SHATLLAGDTVVGEFGEVVAAARAAYGVEVPVFAAALRLDGALPAAPRTPRHESLPRFPAVQRDMAFALGERPVTADAIADTIRGEAGPLLRGL
;
A
#
# COMPACT_ATOMS: atom_id res chain seq x y z
N SER A 1 -6.56 14.72 -1.11
CA SER A 1 -5.26 14.27 -1.68
C SER A 1 -5.50 13.08 -2.59
N HIS A 2 -4.59 12.79 -3.51
CA HIS A 2 -4.66 11.61 -4.38
C HIS A 2 -3.30 10.90 -4.41
N ALA A 3 -3.32 9.64 -4.80
CA ALA A 3 -2.17 8.77 -4.95
C ALA A 3 -2.20 8.08 -6.31
N THR A 4 -1.02 7.93 -6.92
CA THR A 4 -0.83 7.11 -8.12
C THR A 4 -0.66 5.65 -7.69
N LEU A 5 -1.39 4.76 -8.35
CA LEU A 5 -1.28 3.31 -8.14
C LEU A 5 -0.22 2.75 -9.09
N LEU A 6 0.69 1.95 -8.54
CA LEU A 6 1.77 1.29 -9.27
C LEU A 6 1.64 -0.24 -9.17
N ALA A 7 1.91 -0.93 -10.27
CA ALA A 7 2.18 -2.37 -10.30
C ALA A 7 3.63 -2.57 -10.73
N GLY A 8 4.52 -2.86 -9.77
CA GLY A 8 5.95 -2.68 -9.97
C GLY A 8 6.23 -1.21 -10.28
N ASP A 9 6.89 -0.94 -11.41
CA ASP A 9 7.19 0.43 -11.87
C ASP A 9 6.13 0.99 -12.83
N THR A 10 5.05 0.24 -13.10
CA THR A 10 4.02 0.64 -14.08
C THR A 10 2.88 1.38 -13.40
N VAL A 11 2.53 2.57 -13.89
CA VAL A 11 1.32 3.30 -13.45
C VAL A 11 0.08 2.58 -13.95
N VAL A 12 -0.75 2.13 -13.01
CA VAL A 12 -2.00 1.39 -13.31
C VAL A 12 -3.26 2.19 -13.00
N GLY A 13 -3.15 3.33 -12.32
CA GLY A 13 -4.31 4.15 -12.01
C GLY A 13 -4.06 5.21 -10.97
N GLU A 14 -5.16 5.77 -10.47
CA GLU A 14 -5.17 6.76 -9.40
C GLU A 14 -6.26 6.43 -8.39
N PHE A 15 -6.03 6.82 -7.14
CA PHE A 15 -7.01 6.75 -6.06
C PHE A 15 -6.92 8.00 -5.19
N GLY A 16 -8.06 8.55 -4.80
CA GLY A 16 -8.07 9.69 -3.90
C GLY A 16 -9.45 10.27 -3.66
N GLU A 17 -9.47 11.36 -2.90
CA GLU A 17 -10.68 12.15 -2.73
C GLU A 17 -10.98 12.94 -4.01
N VAL A 18 -12.23 12.89 -4.47
CA VAL A 18 -12.73 13.73 -5.55
C VAL A 18 -12.71 15.19 -5.09
N VAL A 19 -12.05 16.03 -5.88
CA VAL A 19 -11.88 17.45 -5.59
C VAL A 19 -13.23 18.15 -5.39
N ALA A 20 -13.30 19.06 -4.42
CA ALA A 20 -14.55 19.68 -3.99
C ALA A 20 -15.33 20.36 -5.14
N ALA A 21 -14.63 20.99 -6.09
CA ALA A 21 -15.26 21.63 -7.25
C ALA A 21 -16.02 20.62 -8.14
N ALA A 22 -15.47 19.42 -8.33
CA ALA A 22 -16.15 18.37 -9.10
C ALA A 22 -17.37 17.85 -8.34
N ARG A 23 -17.28 17.63 -7.03
CA ARG A 23 -18.42 17.21 -6.20
C ARG A 23 -19.57 18.23 -6.22
N ALA A 24 -19.23 19.52 -6.11
CA ALA A 24 -20.20 20.60 -6.16
C ALA A 24 -20.95 20.66 -7.50
N ALA A 25 -20.28 20.39 -8.62
CA ALA A 25 -20.91 20.34 -9.94
C ALA A 25 -22.00 19.25 -10.06
N TYR A 26 -21.94 18.22 -9.22
CA TYR A 26 -22.93 17.13 -9.14
C TYR A 26 -23.85 17.23 -7.92
N GLY A 27 -23.81 18.34 -7.17
CA GLY A 27 -24.63 18.53 -5.96
C GLY A 27 -24.27 17.58 -4.81
N VAL A 28 -23.02 17.10 -4.75
CA VAL A 28 -22.56 16.18 -3.70
C VAL A 28 -21.85 16.94 -2.59
N GLU A 29 -22.49 17.01 -1.43
CA GLU A 29 -22.01 17.80 -0.29
C GLU A 29 -21.02 17.02 0.62
N VAL A 30 -21.00 15.69 0.51
CA VAL A 30 -20.12 14.82 1.32
C VAL A 30 -18.81 14.52 0.59
N PRO A 31 -17.71 14.19 1.31
CA PRO A 31 -16.49 13.68 0.69
C PRO A 31 -16.76 12.41 -0.12
N VAL A 32 -16.16 12.33 -1.30
CA VAL A 32 -16.26 11.15 -2.19
C VAL A 32 -14.85 10.69 -2.50
N PHE A 33 -14.62 9.38 -2.43
CA PHE A 33 -13.35 8.76 -2.80
C PHE A 33 -13.58 7.88 -4.02
N ALA A 34 -12.67 7.96 -4.99
CA ALA A 34 -12.76 7.22 -6.23
C ALA A 34 -11.41 6.61 -6.60
N ALA A 35 -11.46 5.47 -7.28
CA ALA A 35 -10.32 4.86 -7.94
C ALA A 35 -10.61 4.72 -9.44
N ALA A 36 -9.62 5.03 -10.27
CA ALA A 36 -9.67 4.78 -11.71
C ALA A 36 -8.48 3.91 -12.09
N LEU A 37 -8.75 2.70 -12.62
CA LEU A 37 -7.72 1.73 -12.99
C LEU A 37 -7.76 1.40 -14.48
N ARG A 38 -6.57 1.25 -15.06
CA ARG A 38 -6.35 0.76 -16.42
C ARG A 38 -6.31 -0.76 -16.43
N LEU A 39 -7.32 -1.38 -17.06
CA LEU A 39 -7.44 -2.84 -17.15
C LEU A 39 -6.80 -3.41 -18.43
N ASP A 40 -6.43 -2.55 -19.38
CA ASP A 40 -5.93 -2.86 -20.72
C ASP A 40 -4.46 -3.34 -20.74
N GLY A 41 -4.12 -4.29 -19.86
CA GLY A 41 -2.81 -4.96 -19.85
C GLY A 41 -1.77 -4.32 -18.93
N ALA A 42 -2.10 -3.24 -18.23
CA ALA A 42 -1.24 -2.64 -17.23
C ALA A 42 -1.20 -3.44 -15.90
N LEU A 43 -2.23 -4.27 -15.65
CA LEU A 43 -2.32 -5.09 -14.45
C LEU A 43 -1.69 -6.47 -14.66
N PRO A 44 -0.73 -6.88 -13.80
CA PRO A 44 -0.18 -8.23 -13.87
C PRO A 44 -1.27 -9.26 -13.54
N ALA A 45 -1.20 -10.42 -14.19
CA ALA A 45 -2.11 -11.52 -13.89
C ALA A 45 -1.91 -12.00 -12.44
N ALA A 46 -3.00 -12.10 -11.67
CA ALA A 46 -2.94 -12.66 -10.33
C ALA A 46 -2.47 -14.13 -10.39
N PRO A 47 -1.56 -14.57 -9.49
CA PRO A 47 -1.18 -15.98 -9.41
C PRO A 47 -2.42 -16.83 -9.12
N ARG A 48 -2.75 -17.75 -10.02
CA ARG A 48 -3.93 -18.63 -9.86
C ARG A 48 -3.65 -19.86 -8.99
N THR A 49 -2.38 -20.14 -8.72
CA THR A 49 -1.95 -21.31 -7.96
C THR A 49 -1.38 -20.86 -6.62
N PRO A 50 -2.00 -21.24 -5.50
CA PRO A 50 -1.42 -21.02 -4.18
C PRO A 50 -0.06 -21.70 -4.09
N ARG A 51 0.93 -21.00 -3.53
CA ARG A 51 2.23 -21.60 -3.23
C ARG A 51 2.18 -22.18 -1.83
N HIS A 52 2.61 -23.43 -1.68
CA HIS A 52 2.73 -24.05 -0.36
C HIS A 52 3.86 -23.38 0.43
N GLU A 53 3.55 -22.92 1.64
CA GLU A 53 4.50 -22.43 2.62
C GLU A 53 4.42 -23.28 3.89
N SER A 54 5.57 -23.76 4.37
CA SER A 54 5.61 -24.63 5.54
C SER A 54 5.20 -23.87 6.81
N LEU A 55 4.29 -24.47 7.57
CA LEU A 55 3.89 -23.93 8.86
C LEU A 55 5.08 -23.94 9.86
N PRO A 56 5.35 -22.83 10.57
CA PRO A 56 6.37 -22.80 11.60
C PRO A 56 6.06 -23.80 12.72
N ARG A 57 7.09 -24.53 13.17
CA ARG A 57 6.99 -25.47 14.29
C ARG A 57 7.17 -24.81 15.65
N PHE A 58 7.61 -23.55 15.67
CA PHE A 58 7.92 -22.79 16.86
C PHE A 58 7.02 -21.55 16.96
N PRO A 59 6.72 -21.08 18.18
CA PRO A 59 5.95 -19.86 18.38
C PRO A 59 6.61 -18.64 17.73
N ALA A 60 5.77 -17.70 17.27
CA ALA A 60 6.25 -16.40 16.78
C ALA A 60 6.67 -15.50 17.96
N VAL A 61 7.57 -14.55 17.67
CA VAL A 61 7.95 -13.49 18.61
C VAL A 61 7.46 -12.16 18.04
N GLN A 62 6.64 -11.44 18.80
CA GLN A 62 6.19 -10.09 18.47
C GLN A 62 6.90 -9.05 19.34
N ARG A 63 7.24 -7.90 18.74
CA ARG A 63 7.83 -6.75 19.42
C ARG A 63 7.21 -5.49 18.86
N ASP A 64 6.72 -4.64 19.75
CA ASP A 64 6.25 -3.31 19.40
C ASP A 64 7.42 -2.32 19.51
N MET A 65 7.56 -1.45 18.52
CA MET A 65 8.65 -0.47 18.45
C MET A 65 8.08 0.90 18.11
N ALA A 66 8.56 1.94 18.80
CA ALA A 66 8.21 3.32 18.53
C ALA A 66 9.46 4.06 18.04
N PHE A 67 9.34 4.71 16.88
CA PHE A 67 10.43 5.47 16.26
C PHE A 67 10.10 6.96 16.30
N ALA A 68 11.04 7.77 16.78
CA ALA A 68 10.97 9.22 16.63
C ALA A 68 11.50 9.60 15.25
N LEU A 69 10.67 10.27 14.44
CA LEU A 69 11.05 10.72 13.10
C LEU A 69 11.48 12.19 13.17
N GLY A 70 12.40 12.57 12.28
CA GLY A 70 12.79 13.97 12.11
C GLY A 70 11.71 14.81 11.43
N GLU A 71 12.01 16.08 11.18
CA GLU A 71 11.07 17.03 10.55
C GLU A 71 10.74 16.69 9.09
N ARG A 72 11.64 15.95 8.42
CA ARG A 72 11.41 15.53 7.04
C ARG A 72 10.27 14.50 6.99
N PRO A 73 9.24 14.70 6.15
CA PRO A 73 8.18 13.72 6.02
C PRO A 73 8.74 12.41 5.46
N VAL A 74 8.41 11.30 6.12
CA VAL A 74 8.72 9.93 5.70
C VAL A 74 7.42 9.17 5.56
N THR A 75 7.27 8.41 4.49
CA THR A 75 6.08 7.56 4.32
C THR A 75 6.18 6.34 5.23
N ALA A 76 5.03 5.83 5.66
CA ALA A 76 4.99 4.57 6.42
C ALA A 76 5.63 3.41 5.63
N ASP A 77 5.46 3.40 4.31
CA ASP A 77 6.03 2.38 3.43
C ASP A 77 7.57 2.41 3.41
N ALA A 78 8.18 3.60 3.40
CA ALA A 78 9.64 3.72 3.45
C ALA A 78 10.22 3.19 4.77
N ILE A 79 9.52 3.40 5.89
CA ILE A 79 9.89 2.83 7.19
C ILE A 79 9.75 1.30 7.13
N ALA A 80 8.63 0.81 6.60
CA ALA A 80 8.36 -0.62 6.48
C ALA A 80 9.40 -1.35 5.61
N ASP A 81 9.77 -0.76 4.47
CA ASP A 81 10.81 -1.30 3.57
C ASP A 81 12.18 -1.35 4.24
N THR A 82 12.53 -0.30 5.00
CA THR A 82 13.78 -0.30 5.78
C THR A 82 13.78 -1.44 6.82
N ILE A 83 12.67 -1.62 7.55
CA ILE A 83 12.56 -2.71 8.52
C ILE A 83 12.65 -4.08 7.83
N ARG A 84 11.97 -4.28 6.70
CA ARG A 84 12.03 -5.55 5.94
C ARG A 84 13.45 -5.83 5.43
N GLY A 85 14.18 -4.81 4.99
CA GLY A 85 15.57 -4.94 4.52
C GLY A 85 16.54 -5.36 5.63
N GLU A 86 16.33 -4.88 6.85
CA GLU A 86 17.29 -5.04 7.96
C GLU A 86 16.91 -6.13 8.97
N ALA A 87 15.63 -6.49 9.12
CA ALA A 87 15.17 -7.45 10.13
C ALA A 87 15.57 -8.92 9.84
N GLY A 88 16.16 -9.17 8.67
CA GLY A 88 16.67 -10.47 8.28
C GLY A 88 15.57 -11.52 8.00
N PRO A 89 15.97 -12.78 7.78
CA PRO A 89 15.09 -13.81 7.23
C PRO A 89 14.04 -14.34 8.22
N LEU A 90 14.07 -13.91 9.48
CA LEU A 90 13.14 -14.35 10.51
C LEU A 90 11.89 -13.45 10.60
N LEU A 91 11.93 -12.26 10.00
CA LEU A 91 10.75 -11.40 9.93
C LEU A 91 9.70 -12.06 9.02
N ARG A 92 8.54 -12.39 9.61
CA ARG A 92 7.42 -13.00 8.88
C ARG A 92 6.25 -12.05 8.67
N GLY A 93 6.17 -10.98 9.47
CA GLY A 93 5.10 -9.99 9.42
C GLY A 93 5.55 -8.70 10.09
N LEU A 94 5.02 -7.59 9.58
CA LEU A 94 5.22 -6.24 10.07
C LEU A 94 3.85 -5.59 10.28
#